data_AF-A0A109FIE9-F1
#
_entry.id   AF-A0A109FIE9-F1
#
_cell.length_a   1.000
_cell.length_b   1.000
_cell.length_c   1.000
_cell.angle_alpha   90.00
_cell.angle_beta   90.00
_cell.angle_gamma   90.00
#
_symmetry.space_group_name_H-M   'P 1'
#
loop_
_entity.id
_entity.type
_entity.pdbx_description
1 polymer ?
#
loop_
_entity_poly.entity_id
_entity_poly.type
_entity_poly.pdbx_seq_one_letter_code
_entity_poly.pdbx_strand_id
1 'polypeptide(L)'
;MAMDLVDGSAAGGGRGDIATHLWTFLDRLSPAMYNRLYTSPASCLSIFRLLPLSARHIVLDMLWYDEIVRIRDVALWIRERRSEGAEKGERRHLKYTLSALQRLHIVTSRLDRHSDPSTDETELQMNSVFQNSFRMALTGGGQQGSFGKAAKEQDPEVTVQFLDDYAETQWEIIQHFMVGSDAGATKPGEKVLVLLNRSGLMASTQSLRHMRITSKGFQFLLEEVNTQLWDLLLVYLEESQDLVETIGFLFMLGSLELGQAYLTDNLSDIQLETLRDLADYGLAYLPTPKSSVFYPTRLATTLTSSAPPLVSSRHTNEEKGFIVLETNYKIYAYTSNPLQIAVLGLFAHLKTRFANFVTGHITRESVRRGLANGITANQASYLYDDFSSGHDYDLVVNYARELGALLLELPKARKVFVTADGHLQIREFIKRRMAQAQEEEAAAAAGTAMDVSAA
;
A
#
# COMPACT_ATOMS: atom_id res chain seq x y z
N MET A 1 -2.44 6.54 27.61
CA MET A 1 -3.38 6.15 26.54
C MET A 1 -3.42 7.24 25.48
N ALA A 2 -2.62 7.05 24.43
CA ALA A 2 -2.63 7.71 23.12
C ALA A 2 -1.34 7.29 22.36
N MET A 3 -0.86 6.06 22.53
CA MET A 3 -0.27 5.35 21.40
C MET A 3 -1.44 5.16 20.41
N ASP A 4 -1.14 5.12 19.12
CA ASP A 4 -1.99 4.64 18.01
C ASP A 4 -1.91 5.59 16.81
N LEU A 5 -0.73 5.60 16.18
CA LEU A 5 -0.55 5.53 14.72
C LEU A 5 0.76 4.77 14.39
N VAL A 6 1.02 3.73 15.18
CA VAL A 6 1.59 2.46 14.72
C VAL A 6 0.66 1.43 15.35
N ASP A 7 -0.57 1.39 14.85
CA ASP A 7 -1.52 0.40 15.30
C ASP A 7 -1.39 -0.80 14.36
N GLY A 8 -0.60 -1.76 14.82
CA GLY A 8 -0.67 -3.14 14.39
C GLY A 8 -2.03 -3.70 14.79
N SER A 9 -3.06 -3.32 14.05
CA SER A 9 -4.26 -4.14 13.91
C SER A 9 -4.06 -5.01 12.68
N ALA A 10 -4.04 -6.33 12.89
CA ALA A 10 -3.93 -7.35 11.85
C ALA A 10 -5.21 -7.43 10.98
N ALA A 11 -5.68 -6.30 10.47
CA ALA A 11 -6.87 -6.18 9.62
C ALA A 11 -6.82 -5.00 8.62
N GLY A 12 -5.66 -4.44 8.30
CA GLY A 12 -5.56 -3.32 7.34
C GLY A 12 -4.16 -3.08 6.78
N GLY A 13 -3.54 -4.13 6.23
CA GLY A 13 -2.18 -4.09 5.69
C GLY A 13 -1.99 -3.16 4.49
N GLY A 14 -3.01 -2.87 3.68
CA GLY A 14 -2.81 -2.08 2.45
C GLY A 14 -2.62 -0.57 2.62
N ARG A 15 -2.99 0.01 3.77
CA ARG A 15 -3.08 1.48 3.91
C ARG A 15 -1.72 2.18 4.09
N GLY A 16 -0.74 1.50 4.68
CA GLY A 16 0.62 2.01 4.86
C GLY A 16 1.43 1.93 3.57
N ASP A 17 1.31 0.81 2.86
CA ASP A 17 2.16 0.48 1.72
C ASP A 17 1.86 1.37 0.51
N ILE A 18 0.58 1.60 0.19
CA ILE A 18 0.15 2.44 -0.96
C ILE A 18 0.70 3.86 -0.86
N ALA A 19 0.49 4.49 0.30
CA ALA A 19 1.01 5.82 0.54
C ALA A 19 2.53 5.79 0.35
N THR A 20 3.24 4.83 0.96
CA THR A 20 4.70 4.77 0.85
C THR A 20 5.20 4.61 -0.59
N HIS A 21 4.57 3.77 -1.42
CA HIS A 21 4.98 3.59 -2.81
C HIS A 21 4.81 4.88 -3.62
N LEU A 22 3.64 5.53 -3.53
CA LEU A 22 3.41 6.81 -4.19
C LEU A 22 4.32 7.92 -3.63
N TRP A 23 4.54 7.96 -2.31
CA TRP A 23 5.44 8.91 -1.66
C TRP A 23 6.89 8.75 -2.14
N THR A 24 7.39 7.52 -2.23
CA THR A 24 8.74 7.25 -2.74
C THR A 24 8.88 7.63 -4.21
N PHE A 25 7.81 7.48 -4.99
CA PHE A 25 7.80 7.89 -6.38
C PHE A 25 7.79 9.42 -6.52
N LEU A 26 6.94 10.11 -5.75
CA LEU A 26 6.87 11.56 -5.72
C LEU A 26 8.22 12.17 -5.30
N ASP A 27 8.92 11.58 -4.32
CA ASP A 27 10.24 12.04 -3.85
C ASP A 27 11.33 12.01 -4.95
N ARG A 28 11.13 11.26 -6.04
CA ARG A 28 12.06 11.25 -7.20
C ARG A 28 11.86 12.43 -8.15
N LEU A 29 10.76 13.17 -8.02
CA LEU A 29 10.43 14.26 -8.94
C LEU A 29 11.29 15.50 -8.67
N SER A 30 11.74 16.17 -9.74
CA SER A 30 12.48 17.42 -9.60
C SER A 30 11.58 18.61 -9.21
N PRO A 31 12.13 19.68 -8.59
CA PRO A 31 11.34 20.87 -8.25
C PRO A 31 10.64 21.52 -9.46
N ALA A 32 11.24 21.42 -10.65
CA ALA A 32 10.64 21.94 -11.89
C ALA A 32 9.40 21.13 -12.31
N MET A 33 9.43 19.80 -12.13
CA MET A 33 8.30 18.93 -12.41
C MET A 33 7.15 19.18 -11.43
N TYR A 34 7.45 19.41 -10.15
CA TYR A 34 6.46 19.82 -9.16
C TYR A 34 5.80 21.15 -9.51
N ASN A 35 6.56 22.15 -9.94
CA ASN A 35 5.98 23.42 -10.37
C ASN A 35 5.02 23.25 -11.55
N ARG A 36 5.35 22.38 -12.52
CA ARG A 36 4.43 22.02 -13.61
C ARG A 36 3.20 21.28 -13.09
N LEU A 37 3.36 20.31 -12.20
CA LEU A 37 2.26 19.53 -11.62
C LEU A 37 1.29 20.43 -10.83
N TYR A 38 1.82 21.36 -10.04
CA TYR A 38 1.06 22.32 -9.25
C TYR A 38 0.38 23.41 -10.07
N THR A 39 0.59 23.49 -11.39
CA THR A 39 -0.25 24.34 -12.24
C THR A 39 -1.68 23.83 -12.33
N SER A 40 -1.89 22.51 -12.16
CA SER A 40 -3.22 21.89 -12.19
C SER A 40 -3.88 21.90 -10.80
N PRO A 41 -5.05 22.55 -10.63
CA PRO A 41 -5.79 22.57 -9.36
C PRO A 41 -6.14 21.18 -8.82
N ALA A 42 -6.47 20.21 -9.71
CA ALA A 42 -6.81 18.85 -9.30
C ALA A 42 -5.62 18.07 -8.74
N SER A 43 -4.41 18.35 -9.25
CA SER A 43 -3.17 17.77 -8.73
C SER A 43 -2.86 18.29 -7.33
N CYS A 44 -3.04 19.60 -7.10
CA CYS A 44 -2.88 20.19 -5.77
C CYS A 44 -3.86 19.59 -4.75
N LEU A 45 -5.13 19.40 -5.13
CA LEU A 45 -6.13 18.79 -4.27
C LEU A 45 -5.81 17.33 -3.94
N SER A 46 -5.36 16.56 -4.93
CA SER A 46 -5.01 15.14 -4.73
C SER A 46 -3.78 14.98 -3.84
N ILE A 47 -2.74 15.78 -4.05
CA ILE A 47 -1.56 15.80 -3.18
C ILE A 47 -1.94 16.25 -1.75
N PHE A 48 -2.83 17.22 -1.62
CA PHE A 48 -3.36 17.62 -0.31
C PHE A 48 -4.11 16.48 0.40
N ARG A 49 -4.88 15.66 -0.32
CA ARG A 49 -5.58 14.50 0.25
C ARG A 49 -4.62 13.42 0.75
N LEU A 50 -3.48 13.24 0.07
CA LEU A 50 -2.44 12.28 0.44
C LEU A 50 -1.66 12.68 1.70
N LEU A 51 -1.62 13.99 2.02
CA LEU A 51 -0.86 14.52 3.16
C LEU A 51 -1.38 14.03 4.53
N PRO A 52 -0.45 13.79 5.49
CA PRO A 52 -0.82 13.58 6.89
C PRO A 52 -1.71 14.71 7.43
N LEU A 53 -2.59 14.39 8.38
CA LEU A 53 -3.52 15.35 8.97
C LEU A 53 -2.82 16.62 9.51
N SER A 54 -1.67 16.47 10.15
CA SER A 54 -0.86 17.59 10.65
C SER A 54 -0.37 18.50 9.52
N ALA A 55 0.09 17.91 8.40
CA ALA A 55 0.54 18.66 7.24
C ALA A 55 -0.61 19.42 6.58
N ARG A 56 -1.81 18.81 6.53
CA ARG A 56 -3.02 19.45 5.99
C ARG A 56 -3.42 20.70 6.78
N HIS A 57 -3.38 20.64 8.12
CA HIS A 57 -3.68 21.82 8.93
C HIS A 57 -2.69 22.97 8.66
N ILE A 58 -1.38 22.68 8.65
CA ILE A 58 -0.35 23.68 8.35
C ILE A 58 -0.58 24.31 6.97
N VAL A 59 -0.85 23.48 5.95
CA VAL A 59 -1.11 23.98 4.60
C VAL A 59 -2.35 24.87 4.55
N LEU A 60 -3.45 24.50 5.23
CA LEU A 60 -4.67 25.29 5.28
C LEU A 60 -4.47 26.64 5.99
N ASP A 61 -3.75 26.64 7.11
CA ASP A 61 -3.48 27.86 7.88
C ASP A 61 -2.58 28.82 7.11
N MET A 62 -1.55 28.29 6.44
CA MET A 62 -0.63 29.09 5.60
C MET A 62 -1.27 29.53 4.28
N LEU A 63 -2.32 28.87 3.80
CA LEU A 63 -2.89 29.11 2.48
C LEU A 63 -3.33 30.56 2.31
N TRP A 64 -3.98 31.13 3.32
CA TRP A 64 -4.55 32.48 3.29
C TRP A 64 -3.67 33.52 4.00
N TYR A 65 -2.54 33.10 4.55
CA TYR A 65 -1.60 33.97 5.22
C TYR A 65 -0.66 34.58 4.18
N ASP A 66 -0.65 35.91 4.10
CA ASP A 66 0.20 36.66 3.15
C ASP A 66 1.53 37.10 3.79
N GLU A 67 1.68 36.98 5.12
CA GLU A 67 2.93 37.29 5.82
C GLU A 67 3.86 36.07 5.95
N ILE A 68 5.12 36.32 6.29
CA ILE A 68 6.14 35.28 6.44
C ILE A 68 5.88 34.50 7.74
N VAL A 69 5.72 33.18 7.62
CA VAL A 69 5.52 32.28 8.76
C VAL A 69 6.87 31.69 9.21
N ARG A 70 7.14 31.68 10.52
CA ARG A 70 8.38 31.13 11.08
C ARG A 70 8.16 29.75 11.69
N ILE A 71 9.21 28.92 11.72
CA ILE A 71 9.13 27.57 12.31
C ILE A 71 8.67 27.62 13.77
N ARG A 72 9.15 28.60 14.56
CA ARG A 72 8.74 28.76 15.96
C ARG A 72 7.22 28.90 16.13
N ASP A 73 6.54 29.59 15.20
CA ASP A 73 5.12 29.88 15.28
C ASP A 73 4.30 28.63 14.91
N VAL A 74 4.73 27.91 13.87
CA VAL A 74 4.17 26.59 13.49
C VAL A 74 4.38 25.57 14.61
N ALA A 75 5.49 25.65 15.33
CA ALA A 75 5.81 24.73 16.40
C ALA A 75 4.87 24.90 17.61
N LEU A 76 4.20 26.05 17.77
CA LEU A 76 3.16 26.27 18.78
C LEU A 76 1.85 25.54 18.42
N TRP A 77 1.60 25.26 17.14
CA TRP A 77 0.38 24.57 16.69
C TRP A 77 0.37 23.07 17.03
N ILE A 78 1.55 22.48 17.26
CA ILE A 78 1.71 21.04 17.56
C ILE A 78 2.07 20.87 19.04
N ARG A 79 1.18 20.20 19.78
CA ARG A 79 1.40 19.89 21.20
C ARG A 79 2.69 19.09 21.40
N GLU A 80 3.48 19.52 22.38
CA GLU A 80 4.61 18.73 22.86
C GLU A 80 4.12 17.49 23.59
N ARG A 81 4.72 16.35 23.26
CA ARG A 81 4.51 15.12 24.02
C ARG A 81 5.76 14.84 24.84
N ARG A 82 5.62 14.82 26.16
CA ARG A 82 6.67 14.30 27.03
C ARG A 82 6.70 12.77 26.89
N SER A 83 7.86 12.24 26.52
CA SER A 83 8.17 10.84 26.78
C SER A 83 8.41 10.70 28.28
N GLU A 84 7.93 9.62 28.90
CA GLU A 84 8.28 9.29 30.28
C GLU A 84 9.82 9.24 30.38
N GLY A 85 10.42 10.12 31.19
CA GLY A 85 11.87 10.20 31.42
C GLY A 85 12.67 11.28 30.66
N ALA A 86 12.08 12.08 29.76
CA ALA A 86 12.80 13.15 29.06
C ALA A 86 12.51 14.56 29.62
N GLU A 87 13.56 15.36 29.88
CA GLU A 87 13.44 16.74 30.41
C GLU A 87 12.80 17.72 29.41
N LYS A 88 12.93 17.48 28.09
CA LYS A 88 12.31 18.27 27.01
C LYS A 88 11.27 17.44 26.25
N GLY A 89 10.13 18.06 25.94
CA GLY A 89 9.13 17.44 25.07
C GLY A 89 9.61 17.40 23.62
N GLU A 90 9.61 16.23 22.98
CA GLU A 90 10.02 16.12 21.57
C GLU A 90 8.82 16.33 20.65
N ARG A 91 8.90 17.31 19.74
CA ARG A 91 7.91 17.49 18.66
C ARG A 91 8.23 16.60 17.46
N ARG A 92 8.30 15.28 17.65
CA ARG A 92 8.60 14.31 16.57
C ARG A 92 7.65 14.46 15.37
N HIS A 93 6.36 14.68 15.65
CA HIS A 93 5.35 14.89 14.61
C HIS A 93 5.59 16.15 13.77
N LEU A 94 6.10 17.23 14.37
CA LEU A 94 6.45 18.45 13.64
C LEU A 94 7.62 18.20 12.68
N LYS A 95 8.70 17.56 13.15
CA LYS A 95 9.86 17.24 12.31
C LYS A 95 9.46 16.38 11.11
N TYR A 96 8.67 15.33 11.35
CA TYR A 96 8.14 14.49 10.28
C TYR A 96 7.27 15.28 9.29
N THR A 97 6.36 16.10 9.80
CA THR A 97 5.45 16.91 8.98
C THR A 97 6.20 17.92 8.10
N LEU A 98 7.17 18.64 8.68
CA LEU A 98 8.00 19.57 7.92
C LEU A 98 8.85 18.86 6.87
N SER A 99 9.42 17.69 7.21
CA SER A 99 10.18 16.90 6.24
C SER A 99 9.31 16.44 5.05
N ALA A 100 8.06 16.05 5.30
CA ALA A 100 7.12 15.65 4.24
C ALA A 100 6.75 16.85 3.34
N LEU A 101 6.49 18.02 3.92
CA LEU A 101 6.16 19.24 3.17
C LEU A 101 7.35 19.76 2.34
N GLN A 102 8.57 19.62 2.86
CA GLN A 102 9.80 19.98 2.18
C GLN A 102 10.12 19.03 1.02
N ARG A 103 9.94 17.71 1.23
CA ARG A 103 10.12 16.69 0.17
C ARG A 103 9.20 16.91 -1.02
N LEU A 104 7.95 17.30 -0.77
CA LEU A 104 7.00 17.66 -1.84
C LEU A 104 7.22 19.06 -2.43
N HIS A 105 8.21 19.81 -1.95
CA HIS A 105 8.44 21.20 -2.37
C HIS A 105 7.19 22.11 -2.23
N ILE A 106 6.32 21.81 -1.24
CA ILE A 106 5.16 22.65 -0.90
C ILE A 106 5.63 23.84 -0.06
N VAL A 107 6.53 23.56 0.90
CA VAL A 107 7.15 24.57 1.76
C VAL A 107 8.66 24.53 1.57
N THR A 108 9.25 25.67 1.23
CA THR A 108 10.69 25.85 1.15
C THR A 108 11.15 26.61 2.38
N SER A 109 12.12 26.03 3.10
CA SER A 109 12.82 26.73 4.18
C SER A 109 13.88 27.66 3.58
N ARG A 110 13.83 28.95 3.91
CA ARG A 110 14.70 29.95 3.26
C ARG A 110 16.07 30.14 3.92
N LEU A 111 16.34 29.50 5.07
CA LEU A 111 17.67 29.37 5.68
C LEU A 111 17.76 28.07 6.49
N ASP A 112 18.87 27.34 6.35
CA ASP A 112 19.15 26.15 7.16
C ASP A 112 20.21 26.50 8.21
N ARG A 113 19.76 26.87 9.41
CA ARG A 113 20.63 26.91 10.59
C ARG A 113 20.00 26.03 11.65
N HIS A 114 20.55 24.81 11.81
CA HIS A 114 20.19 23.89 12.87
C HIS A 114 20.35 24.56 14.25
N SER A 115 19.26 25.07 14.79
CA SER A 115 19.12 25.35 16.22
C SER A 115 17.72 24.92 16.66
N ASP A 116 17.54 24.70 17.97
CA ASP A 116 16.34 24.15 18.61
C ASP A 116 15.03 24.69 17.95
N PRO A 117 13.99 23.86 17.70
CA PRO A 117 12.76 24.29 17.01
C PRO A 117 11.94 25.36 17.76
N SER A 118 12.33 25.71 18.99
CA SER A 118 11.79 26.84 19.76
C SER A 118 12.54 28.16 19.54
N THR A 119 13.76 28.12 19.03
CA THR A 119 14.64 29.28 18.78
C THR A 119 14.90 29.50 17.28
N ASP A 120 14.32 28.67 16.43
CA ASP A 120 14.56 28.69 15.00
C ASP A 120 13.75 29.80 14.32
N GLU A 121 14.45 30.84 13.88
CA GLU A 121 13.93 31.99 13.12
C GLU A 121 13.81 31.69 11.62
N THR A 122 13.98 30.43 11.22
CA THR A 122 13.85 30.01 9.83
C THR A 122 12.48 30.37 9.26
N GLU A 123 12.52 31.13 8.16
CA GLU A 123 11.35 31.55 7.40
C GLU A 123 10.87 30.41 6.51
N LEU A 124 9.58 30.07 6.65
CA LEU A 124 8.89 29.11 5.79
C LEU A 124 8.13 29.87 4.72
N GLN A 125 8.44 29.57 3.46
CA GLN A 125 7.71 30.11 2.31
C GLN A 125 6.97 28.98 1.60
N MET A 126 5.67 29.14 1.42
CA MET A 126 4.89 28.24 0.57
C MET A 126 5.18 28.51 -0.91
N ASN A 127 5.17 27.47 -1.72
CA ASN A 127 5.28 27.59 -3.17
C ASN A 127 4.09 28.41 -3.71
N SER A 128 4.37 29.53 -4.36
CA SER A 128 3.35 30.45 -4.87
C SER A 128 2.45 29.83 -5.95
N VAL A 129 2.99 28.91 -6.76
CA VAL A 129 2.21 28.18 -7.78
C VAL A 129 1.20 27.26 -7.09
N PHE A 130 1.66 26.48 -6.13
CA PHE A 130 0.80 25.61 -5.33
C PHE A 130 -0.27 26.42 -4.58
N GLN A 131 0.13 27.50 -3.91
CA GLN A 131 -0.77 28.36 -3.15
C GLN A 131 -1.89 28.93 -4.03
N ASN A 132 -1.55 29.47 -5.21
CA ASN A 132 -2.53 30.03 -6.14
C ASN A 132 -3.46 28.97 -6.73
N SER A 133 -2.92 27.85 -7.20
CA SER A 133 -3.71 26.76 -7.79
C SER A 133 -4.60 26.06 -6.75
N PHE A 134 -4.15 25.95 -5.50
CA PHE A 134 -4.95 25.38 -4.42
C PHE A 134 -6.03 26.36 -3.92
N ARG A 135 -5.74 27.67 -3.84
CA ARG A 135 -6.77 28.72 -3.63
C ARG A 135 -7.84 28.66 -4.73
N MET A 136 -7.43 28.48 -5.98
CA MET A 136 -8.32 28.27 -7.13
C MET A 136 -9.19 27.02 -6.95
N ALA A 137 -8.59 25.89 -6.58
CA ALA A 137 -9.32 24.65 -6.30
C ALA A 137 -10.41 24.80 -5.23
N LEU A 138 -10.14 25.54 -4.14
CA LEU A 138 -11.08 25.70 -3.02
C LEU A 138 -12.18 26.74 -3.30
N THR A 139 -11.86 27.80 -4.03
CA THR A 139 -12.82 28.87 -4.35
C THR A 139 -13.69 28.54 -5.57
N GLY A 140 -13.43 27.40 -6.23
CA GLY A 140 -14.05 27.06 -7.51
C GLY A 140 -13.63 28.01 -8.64
N GLY A 141 -12.57 28.79 -8.44
CA GLY A 141 -12.01 29.70 -9.44
C GLY A 141 -11.04 28.97 -10.36
N GLY A 142 -11.11 29.20 -11.67
CA GLY A 142 -10.17 28.60 -12.62
C GLY A 142 -10.69 28.61 -14.07
N GLN A 143 -9.81 28.29 -15.02
CA GLN A 143 -10.21 27.99 -16.40
C GLN A 143 -11.02 26.69 -16.41
N GLN A 144 -12.12 26.66 -17.16
CA GLN A 144 -13.02 25.50 -17.21
C GLN A 144 -12.28 24.24 -17.68
N GLY A 145 -12.29 23.18 -16.88
CA GLY A 145 -11.71 21.88 -17.23
C GLY A 145 -10.67 21.32 -16.26
N SER A 146 -10.25 22.07 -15.24
CA SER A 146 -9.28 21.56 -14.24
C SER A 146 -9.77 20.33 -13.46
N PHE A 147 -11.08 20.15 -13.31
CA PHE A 147 -11.73 18.99 -12.68
C PHE A 147 -12.58 18.19 -13.69
N GLY A 148 -12.18 18.21 -14.98
CA GLY A 148 -12.99 17.68 -16.06
C GLY A 148 -14.23 18.56 -16.35
N LYS A 149 -14.80 18.40 -17.54
CA LYS A 149 -16.05 19.09 -17.92
C LYS A 149 -17.18 18.07 -17.93
N ALA A 150 -18.10 18.16 -16.97
CA ALA A 150 -19.26 17.29 -16.94
C ALA A 150 -20.11 17.47 -18.22
N ALA A 151 -20.50 16.36 -18.83
CA ALA A 151 -21.43 16.35 -19.95
C ALA A 151 -22.84 16.69 -19.45
N LYS A 152 -23.58 17.47 -20.24
CA LYS A 152 -24.97 17.83 -19.92
C LYS A 152 -25.95 16.68 -20.14
N GLU A 153 -25.62 15.81 -21.10
CA GLU A 153 -26.38 14.61 -21.40
C GLU A 153 -25.71 13.43 -20.71
N GLN A 154 -26.48 12.74 -19.85
CA GLN A 154 -26.07 11.52 -19.19
C GLN A 154 -26.84 10.36 -19.80
N ASP A 155 -26.12 9.28 -20.09
CA ASP A 155 -26.75 8.05 -20.53
C ASP A 155 -27.42 7.37 -19.32
N PRO A 156 -28.76 7.22 -19.28
CA PRO A 156 -29.45 6.60 -18.16
C PRO A 156 -29.11 5.10 -18.00
N GLU A 157 -28.55 4.44 -19.01
CA GLU A 157 -28.13 3.05 -18.91
C GLU A 157 -26.83 2.89 -18.10
N VAL A 158 -25.99 3.94 -18.08
CA VAL A 158 -24.69 3.93 -17.38
C VAL A 158 -24.89 4.28 -15.91
N THR A 159 -25.36 3.30 -15.14
CA THR A 159 -25.50 3.43 -13.68
C THR A 159 -24.18 3.17 -12.96
N VAL A 160 -24.08 3.63 -11.70
CA VAL A 160 -22.92 3.33 -10.85
C VAL A 160 -22.70 1.82 -10.70
N GLN A 161 -23.77 1.02 -10.63
CA GLN A 161 -23.67 -0.43 -10.55
C GLN A 161 -23.08 -1.05 -11.82
N PHE A 162 -23.51 -0.56 -12.99
CA PHE A 162 -22.92 -0.98 -14.27
C PHE A 162 -21.42 -0.66 -14.35
N LEU A 163 -21.01 0.52 -13.90
CA LEU A 163 -19.59 0.91 -13.86
C LEU A 163 -18.78 0.04 -12.90
N ASP A 164 -19.36 -0.33 -11.76
CA ASP A 164 -18.73 -1.20 -10.78
C ASP A 164 -18.56 -2.62 -11.35
N ASP A 165 -19.58 -3.18 -12.00
CA ASP A 165 -19.52 -4.51 -12.65
C ASP A 165 -18.54 -4.53 -13.84
N TYR A 166 -18.47 -3.43 -14.61
CA TYR A 166 -17.50 -3.28 -15.70
C TYR A 166 -16.07 -3.27 -15.18
N ALA A 167 -15.78 -2.46 -14.15
CA ALA A 167 -14.45 -2.35 -13.56
C ALA A 167 -13.98 -3.69 -12.98
N GLU A 168 -14.88 -4.40 -12.29
CA GLU A 168 -14.63 -5.74 -11.75
C GLU A 168 -14.29 -6.74 -12.87
N THR A 169 -15.10 -6.76 -13.93
CA THR A 169 -14.87 -7.67 -15.08
C THR A 169 -13.53 -7.40 -15.77
N GLN A 170 -13.18 -6.14 -16.03
CA GLN A 170 -11.90 -5.80 -16.66
C GLN A 170 -10.71 -6.19 -15.78
N TRP A 171 -10.81 -5.96 -14.47
CA TRP A 171 -9.75 -6.30 -13.53
C TRP A 171 -9.58 -7.81 -13.36
N GLU A 172 -10.69 -8.56 -13.27
CA GLU A 172 -10.66 -10.03 -13.22
C GLU A 172 -10.06 -10.64 -14.50
N ILE A 173 -10.28 -10.05 -15.67
CA ILE A 173 -9.65 -10.47 -16.92
C ILE A 173 -8.11 -10.43 -16.80
N ILE A 174 -7.56 -9.36 -16.22
CA ILE A 174 -6.11 -9.21 -16.00
C ILE A 174 -5.61 -10.26 -15.00
N GLN A 175 -6.32 -10.43 -13.89
CA GLN A 175 -5.91 -11.39 -12.85
C GLN A 175 -6.03 -12.85 -13.31
N HIS A 176 -7.07 -13.20 -14.07
CA HIS A 176 -7.23 -14.53 -14.66
C HIS A 176 -6.14 -14.85 -15.69
N PHE A 177 -5.69 -13.85 -16.45
CA PHE A 177 -4.57 -14.00 -17.35
C PHE A 177 -3.27 -14.31 -16.57
N MET A 178 -3.02 -13.65 -15.44
CA MET A 178 -1.84 -13.91 -14.60
C MET A 178 -1.79 -15.34 -14.05
N VAL A 179 -2.94 -15.92 -13.72
CA VAL A 179 -3.03 -17.29 -13.16
C VAL A 179 -2.93 -18.37 -14.25
N GLY A 180 -2.98 -17.99 -15.53
CA GLY A 180 -2.83 -18.94 -16.65
C GLY A 180 -4.05 -19.83 -16.86
N SER A 181 -5.26 -19.32 -16.59
CA SER A 181 -6.48 -20.06 -16.88
C SER A 181 -6.71 -20.09 -18.40
N ASP A 182 -6.38 -21.21 -19.06
CA ASP A 182 -6.61 -21.47 -20.49
C ASP A 182 -8.10 -21.53 -20.91
N ALA A 183 -9.03 -21.29 -19.96
CA ALA A 183 -10.46 -21.42 -20.17
C ALA A 183 -11.08 -20.14 -20.74
N GLY A 184 -10.80 -19.84 -22.02
CA GLY A 184 -11.64 -18.94 -22.83
C GLY A 184 -11.75 -17.47 -22.40
N ALA A 185 -10.92 -17.02 -21.46
CA ALA A 185 -10.93 -15.64 -20.99
C ALA A 185 -10.48 -14.69 -22.09
N THR A 186 -11.24 -13.61 -22.28
CA THR A 186 -10.87 -12.45 -23.10
C THR A 186 -9.47 -12.01 -22.70
N LYS A 187 -8.57 -11.83 -23.66
CA LYS A 187 -7.18 -11.45 -23.35
C LYS A 187 -7.12 -9.95 -23.06
N PRO A 188 -6.32 -9.51 -22.06
CA PRO A 188 -6.06 -8.09 -21.83
C PRO A 188 -5.44 -7.41 -23.07
N GLY A 189 -5.54 -6.08 -23.12
CA GLY A 189 -4.89 -5.27 -24.15
C GLY A 189 -3.38 -5.52 -24.24
N GLU A 190 -2.81 -5.38 -25.42
CA GLU A 190 -1.39 -5.70 -25.67
C GLU A 190 -0.44 -4.84 -24.82
N LYS A 191 -0.80 -3.58 -24.56
CA LYS A 191 -0.04 -2.69 -23.66
C LYS A 191 0.00 -3.19 -22.22
N VAL A 192 -1.12 -3.74 -21.71
CA VAL A 192 -1.18 -4.35 -20.37
C VAL A 192 -0.21 -5.52 -20.27
N LEU A 193 -0.14 -6.35 -21.32
CA LEU A 193 0.80 -7.49 -21.36
C LEU A 193 2.26 -7.03 -21.35
N VAL A 194 2.60 -5.99 -22.12
CA VAL A 194 3.94 -5.40 -22.12
C VAL A 194 4.29 -4.89 -20.71
N LEU A 195 3.36 -4.20 -20.06
CA LEU A 195 3.53 -3.69 -18.69
C LEU A 195 3.72 -4.81 -17.66
N LEU A 196 2.94 -5.90 -17.76
CA LEU A 196 3.08 -7.07 -16.88
C LEU A 196 4.44 -7.76 -17.02
N ASN A 197 4.98 -7.81 -18.23
CA ASN A 197 6.32 -8.34 -18.46
C ASN A 197 7.41 -7.40 -17.92
N ARG A 198 7.23 -6.09 -18.06
CA ARG A 198 8.20 -5.08 -17.62
C ARG A 198 8.27 -4.94 -16.10
N SER A 199 7.11 -4.92 -15.45
CA SER A 199 6.95 -4.87 -13.99
C SER A 199 7.56 -6.10 -13.29
N GLY A 200 7.92 -7.13 -14.07
CA GLY A 200 8.47 -8.38 -13.61
C GLY A 200 7.43 -9.27 -12.94
N LEU A 201 6.13 -8.97 -13.09
CA LEU A 201 5.03 -9.76 -12.55
C LEU A 201 4.80 -11.04 -13.37
N MET A 202 5.07 -10.96 -14.67
CA MET A 202 5.07 -12.11 -15.56
C MET A 202 6.37 -12.18 -16.37
N ALA A 203 6.84 -13.39 -16.67
CA ALA A 203 8.00 -13.61 -17.51
C ALA A 203 7.56 -14.21 -18.85
N SER A 204 7.92 -13.54 -19.95
CA SER A 204 7.77 -14.08 -21.30
C SER A 204 8.79 -15.20 -21.53
N THR A 205 8.33 -16.41 -21.82
CA THR A 205 9.23 -17.53 -22.15
C THR A 205 9.55 -17.59 -23.65
N GLN A 206 8.58 -17.26 -24.52
CA GLN A 206 8.72 -17.31 -25.99
C GLN A 206 7.87 -16.25 -26.74
N SER A 207 6.71 -15.87 -26.20
CA SER A 207 5.80 -14.89 -26.79
C SER A 207 5.02 -14.18 -25.67
N LEU A 208 4.61 -12.93 -25.89
CA LEU A 208 3.71 -12.19 -24.98
C LEU A 208 2.39 -12.93 -24.72
N ARG A 209 2.05 -13.93 -25.55
CA ARG A 209 0.84 -14.74 -25.43
C ARG A 209 0.97 -15.92 -24.46
N HIS A 210 2.19 -16.33 -24.11
CA HIS A 210 2.46 -17.44 -23.18
C HIS A 210 3.43 -16.95 -22.12
N MET A 211 2.88 -16.14 -21.21
CA MET A 211 3.62 -15.64 -20.06
C MET A 211 3.41 -16.57 -18.87
N ARG A 212 4.44 -16.70 -18.04
CA ARG A 212 4.33 -17.40 -16.76
C ARG A 212 4.42 -16.39 -15.62
N ILE A 213 3.64 -16.62 -14.57
CA ILE A 213 3.71 -15.82 -13.35
C ILE A 213 5.11 -15.93 -12.72
N THR A 214 5.63 -14.82 -12.22
CA THR A 214 6.88 -14.79 -11.45
C THR A 214 6.59 -14.87 -9.95
N SER A 215 7.64 -14.97 -9.13
CA SER A 215 7.54 -14.86 -7.67
C SER A 215 6.88 -13.55 -7.23
N LYS A 216 7.25 -12.43 -7.87
CA LYS A 216 6.70 -11.11 -7.61
C LYS A 216 5.23 -11.02 -8.05
N GLY A 217 4.89 -11.61 -9.21
CA GLY A 217 3.52 -11.68 -9.70
C GLY A 217 2.58 -12.45 -8.76
N PHE A 218 3.07 -13.50 -8.11
CA PHE A 218 2.29 -14.23 -7.12
C PHE A 218 2.06 -13.40 -5.84
N GLN A 219 3.08 -12.69 -5.35
CA GLN A 219 2.93 -11.78 -4.21
C GLN A 219 1.90 -10.69 -4.52
N PHE A 220 2.00 -10.09 -5.70
CA PHE A 220 1.05 -9.11 -6.21
C PHE A 220 -0.39 -9.63 -6.17
N LEU A 221 -0.67 -10.86 -6.62
CA LEU A 221 -2.02 -11.43 -6.60
C LEU A 221 -2.62 -11.59 -5.18
N LEU A 222 -1.78 -11.60 -4.14
CA LEU A 222 -2.21 -11.72 -2.74
C LEU A 222 -2.39 -10.36 -2.06
N GLU A 223 -1.94 -9.27 -2.67
CA GLU A 223 -2.09 -7.93 -2.15
C GLU A 223 -3.52 -7.39 -2.31
N GLU A 224 -3.82 -6.28 -1.64
CA GLU A 224 -5.08 -5.57 -1.82
C GLU A 224 -5.16 -4.96 -3.24
N VAL A 225 -6.36 -4.87 -3.80
CA VAL A 225 -6.60 -4.39 -5.18
C VAL A 225 -6.05 -2.99 -5.42
N ASN A 226 -6.13 -2.10 -4.43
CA ASN A 226 -5.57 -0.75 -4.55
C ASN A 226 -4.03 -0.78 -4.61
N THR A 227 -3.37 -1.65 -3.84
CA THR A 227 -1.91 -1.83 -3.89
C THR A 227 -1.50 -2.39 -5.24
N GLN A 228 -2.21 -3.42 -5.71
CA GLN A 228 -2.02 -4.00 -7.04
C GLN A 228 -2.14 -2.95 -8.16
N LEU A 229 -3.16 -2.09 -8.09
CA LEU A 229 -3.35 -1.01 -9.05
C LEU A 229 -2.18 -0.03 -9.05
N TRP A 230 -1.73 0.42 -7.87
CA TRP A 230 -0.61 1.34 -7.77
C TRP A 230 0.71 0.74 -8.24
N ASP A 231 0.96 -0.53 -7.95
CA ASP A 231 2.16 -1.23 -8.42
C ASP A 231 2.25 -1.26 -9.95
N LEU A 232 1.12 -1.48 -10.64
CA LEU A 232 1.06 -1.39 -12.10
C LEU A 232 1.12 0.05 -12.60
N LEU A 233 0.35 0.96 -12.00
CA LEU A 233 0.31 2.36 -12.41
C LEU A 233 1.66 3.06 -12.25
N LEU A 234 2.45 2.72 -11.24
CA LEU A 234 3.79 3.27 -11.07
C LEU A 234 4.73 2.85 -12.20
N VAL A 235 4.69 1.58 -12.61
CA VAL A 235 5.47 1.12 -13.78
C VAL A 235 4.97 1.79 -15.05
N TYR A 236 3.66 2.00 -15.18
CA TYR A 236 3.08 2.71 -16.33
C TYR A 236 3.56 4.16 -16.38
N LEU A 237 3.59 4.83 -15.23
CA LEU A 237 4.08 6.20 -15.08
C LEU A 237 5.57 6.31 -15.44
N GLU A 238 6.39 5.35 -15.01
CA GLU A 238 7.82 5.31 -15.38
C GLU A 238 8.04 5.16 -16.90
N GLU A 239 7.12 4.53 -17.63
CA GLU A 239 7.19 4.37 -19.09
C GLU A 239 6.51 5.50 -19.89
N SER A 240 5.79 6.40 -19.21
CA SER A 240 5.07 7.49 -19.86
C SER A 240 5.99 8.54 -20.50
N GLN A 241 5.57 9.11 -21.63
CA GLN A 241 6.35 10.12 -22.36
C GLN A 241 6.43 11.46 -21.61
N ASP A 242 5.30 11.94 -21.07
CA ASP A 242 5.23 13.07 -20.13
C ASP A 242 4.62 12.60 -18.81
N LEU A 243 5.50 12.41 -17.83
CA LEU A 243 5.14 11.97 -16.50
C LEU A 243 4.23 12.97 -15.78
N VAL A 244 4.49 14.27 -15.92
CA VAL A 244 3.75 15.30 -15.17
C VAL A 244 2.31 15.37 -15.65
N GLU A 245 2.12 15.29 -16.96
CA GLU A 245 0.79 15.31 -17.56
C GLU A 245 -0.01 14.04 -17.24
N THR A 246 0.64 12.87 -17.28
CA THR A 246 0.00 11.58 -16.97
C THR A 246 -0.42 11.48 -15.49
N ILE A 247 0.46 11.86 -14.56
CA ILE A 247 0.11 11.91 -13.12
C ILE A 247 -0.99 12.94 -12.88
N GLY A 248 -0.88 14.12 -13.50
CA GLY A 248 -1.89 15.16 -13.35
C GLY A 248 -3.27 14.69 -13.81
N PHE A 249 -3.33 13.90 -14.88
CA PHE A 249 -4.55 13.26 -15.37
C PHE A 249 -5.09 12.19 -14.40
N LEU A 250 -4.23 11.32 -13.84
CA LEU A 250 -4.64 10.34 -12.82
C LEU A 250 -5.23 11.01 -11.56
N PHE A 251 -4.60 12.11 -11.10
CA PHE A 251 -5.11 12.90 -9.99
C PHE A 251 -6.43 13.59 -10.32
N MET A 252 -6.59 14.06 -11.55
CA MET A 252 -7.87 14.59 -12.02
C MET A 252 -8.94 13.49 -11.99
N LEU A 253 -8.67 12.31 -12.54
CA LEU A 253 -9.58 11.16 -12.58
C LEU A 253 -10.01 10.72 -11.17
N GLY A 254 -9.09 10.68 -10.21
CA GLY A 254 -9.39 10.33 -8.81
C GLY A 254 -10.21 11.39 -8.06
N SER A 255 -10.30 12.61 -8.58
CA SER A 255 -11.11 13.69 -8.01
C SER A 255 -12.51 13.82 -8.61
N LEU A 256 -12.83 13.05 -9.66
CA LEU A 256 -14.12 13.07 -10.35
C LEU A 256 -15.24 12.38 -9.55
N GLU A 257 -16.48 12.73 -9.89
CA GLU A 257 -17.67 12.15 -9.29
C GLU A 257 -18.11 10.88 -10.01
N LEU A 258 -18.51 9.87 -9.23
CA LEU A 258 -19.00 8.60 -9.77
C LEU A 258 -20.37 8.75 -10.42
N GLY A 259 -20.56 8.06 -11.54
CA GLY A 259 -21.83 8.08 -12.28
C GLY A 259 -22.07 9.36 -13.09
N GLN A 260 -21.10 10.28 -13.16
CA GLN A 260 -21.16 11.43 -14.06
C GLN A 260 -20.32 11.19 -15.30
N ALA A 261 -20.85 11.65 -16.44
CA ALA A 261 -20.15 11.63 -17.71
C ALA A 261 -19.30 12.88 -17.88
N TYR A 262 -18.08 12.73 -18.40
CA TYR A 262 -17.14 13.83 -18.63
C TYR A 262 -16.74 13.89 -20.09
N LEU A 263 -16.60 15.11 -20.62
CA LEU A 263 -16.21 15.36 -22.01
C LEU A 263 -14.71 15.22 -22.22
N THR A 264 -14.31 14.67 -23.36
CA THR A 264 -12.92 14.50 -23.77
C THR A 264 -12.34 15.71 -24.53
N ASP A 265 -13.17 16.72 -24.86
CA ASP A 265 -12.80 17.85 -25.74
C ASP A 265 -11.59 18.67 -25.25
N ASN A 266 -11.40 18.74 -23.93
CA ASN A 266 -10.34 19.53 -23.30
C ASN A 266 -9.09 18.70 -22.99
N LEU A 267 -9.06 17.43 -23.39
CA LEU A 267 -7.93 16.53 -23.14
C LEU A 267 -6.90 16.65 -24.25
N SER A 268 -5.62 16.63 -23.87
CA SER A 268 -4.53 16.54 -24.82
C SER A 268 -4.46 15.16 -25.48
N ASP A 269 -3.70 15.03 -26.58
CA ASP A 269 -3.51 13.74 -27.25
C ASP A 269 -2.90 12.68 -26.31
N ILE A 270 -2.00 13.09 -25.41
CA ILE A 270 -1.39 12.22 -24.39
C ILE A 270 -2.44 11.80 -23.37
N GLN A 271 -3.30 12.72 -22.91
CA GLN A 271 -4.40 12.40 -21.99
C GLN A 271 -5.44 11.47 -22.62
N LEU A 272 -5.70 11.59 -23.92
CA LEU A 272 -6.60 10.69 -24.65
C LEU A 272 -6.00 9.28 -24.81
N GLU A 273 -4.69 9.18 -25.05
CA GLU A 273 -4.01 7.88 -25.10
C GLU A 273 -4.02 7.21 -23.72
N THR A 274 -3.64 7.95 -22.67
CA THR A 274 -3.67 7.44 -21.30
C THR A 274 -5.07 7.04 -20.87
N LEU A 275 -6.12 7.80 -21.24
CA LEU A 275 -7.51 7.43 -20.97
C LEU A 275 -7.91 6.08 -21.60
N ARG A 276 -7.45 5.80 -22.83
CA ARG A 276 -7.70 4.51 -23.48
C ARG A 276 -6.98 3.37 -22.75
N ASP A 277 -5.74 3.61 -22.36
CA ASP A 277 -4.96 2.62 -21.60
C ASP A 277 -5.62 2.36 -20.23
N LEU A 278 -6.07 3.41 -19.54
CA LEU A 278 -6.80 3.32 -18.25
C LEU A 278 -8.14 2.62 -18.37
N ALA A 279 -8.78 2.65 -19.54
CA ALA A 279 -10.00 1.90 -19.80
C ALA A 279 -9.74 0.39 -19.88
N ASP A 280 -8.61 -0.02 -20.47
CA ASP A 280 -8.20 -1.43 -20.48
C ASP A 280 -7.90 -1.96 -19.07
N TYR A 281 -7.51 -1.09 -18.12
CA TYR A 281 -7.37 -1.42 -16.69
C TYR A 281 -8.69 -1.37 -15.90
N GLY A 282 -9.80 -0.90 -16.51
CA GLY A 282 -11.09 -0.73 -15.85
C GLY A 282 -11.18 0.51 -14.95
N LEU A 283 -10.25 1.48 -15.05
CA LEU A 283 -10.26 2.73 -14.28
C LEU A 283 -11.21 3.78 -14.87
N ALA A 284 -11.49 3.69 -16.16
CA ALA A 284 -12.47 4.52 -16.86
C ALA A 284 -13.30 3.68 -17.81
N TYR A 285 -14.56 4.05 -18.01
CA TYR A 285 -15.44 3.45 -19.01
C TYR A 285 -15.61 4.40 -20.20
N LEU A 286 -15.37 3.87 -21.40
CA LEU A 286 -15.67 4.56 -22.66
C LEU A 286 -16.72 3.73 -23.42
N PRO A 287 -17.92 4.29 -23.72
CA PRO A 287 -18.94 3.58 -24.51
C PRO A 287 -18.43 3.17 -25.90
N THR A 288 -17.60 4.01 -26.50
CA THR A 288 -16.87 3.70 -27.74
C THR A 288 -15.45 4.26 -27.66
N PRO A 289 -14.46 3.66 -28.35
CA PRO A 289 -13.05 4.11 -28.31
C PRO A 289 -12.82 5.51 -28.90
N LYS A 290 -13.82 6.06 -29.60
CA LYS A 290 -13.86 7.43 -30.14
C LYS A 290 -14.99 8.27 -29.54
N SER A 291 -15.58 7.82 -28.43
CA SER A 291 -16.60 8.57 -27.71
C SER A 291 -16.03 9.91 -27.26
N SER A 292 -16.83 10.97 -27.36
CA SER A 292 -16.50 12.27 -26.77
C SER A 292 -16.75 12.31 -25.26
N VAL A 293 -17.25 11.21 -24.69
CA VAL A 293 -17.65 11.09 -23.29
C VAL A 293 -17.00 9.87 -22.64
N PHE A 294 -16.53 10.03 -21.40
CA PHE A 294 -16.02 8.96 -20.56
C PHE A 294 -16.60 9.03 -19.14
N TYR A 295 -16.57 7.91 -18.41
CA TYR A 295 -17.07 7.79 -17.05
C TYR A 295 -15.97 7.25 -16.12
N PRO A 296 -15.63 7.92 -15.00
CA PRO A 296 -14.72 7.36 -14.02
C PRO A 296 -15.37 6.17 -13.30
N THR A 297 -14.62 5.10 -13.09
CA THR A 297 -15.06 3.96 -12.27
C THR A 297 -14.64 4.18 -10.82
N ARG A 298 -15.21 3.40 -9.90
CA ARG A 298 -14.85 3.52 -8.49
C ARG A 298 -13.40 3.14 -8.22
N LEU A 299 -12.76 2.29 -9.03
CA LEU A 299 -11.32 1.97 -8.93
C LEU A 299 -10.46 3.24 -9.04
N ALA A 300 -10.83 4.17 -9.94
CA ALA A 300 -10.10 5.41 -10.12
C ALA A 300 -10.34 6.39 -8.95
N THR A 301 -11.56 6.49 -8.44
CA THR A 301 -11.85 7.39 -7.32
C THR A 301 -11.26 6.92 -5.99
N THR A 302 -11.12 5.60 -5.80
CA THR A 302 -10.47 5.01 -4.63
C THR A 302 -8.94 5.08 -4.71
N LEU A 303 -8.38 5.43 -5.87
CA LEU A 303 -6.94 5.55 -6.08
C LEU A 303 -6.33 6.66 -5.21
N THR A 304 -6.99 7.82 -5.12
CA THR A 304 -6.52 9.00 -4.38
C THR A 304 -7.35 9.31 -3.13
N SER A 305 -8.42 8.55 -2.89
CA SER A 305 -9.33 8.75 -1.76
C SER A 305 -9.16 7.68 -0.70
N SER A 306 -9.30 8.06 0.57
CA SER A 306 -9.35 7.15 1.72
C SER A 306 -10.66 6.32 1.81
N ALA A 307 -11.45 6.29 0.74
CA ALA A 307 -12.69 5.52 0.69
C ALA A 307 -12.36 4.03 0.51
N PRO A 308 -13.12 3.13 1.16
CA PRO A 308 -12.86 1.70 1.04
C PRO A 308 -12.94 1.24 -0.44
N PRO A 309 -12.00 0.40 -0.90
CA PRO A 309 -11.97 -0.09 -2.27
C PRO A 309 -13.24 -0.83 -2.67
N LEU A 310 -13.54 -0.82 -3.98
CA LEU A 310 -14.66 -1.52 -4.60
C LEU A 310 -14.83 -2.96 -4.13
N VAL A 311 -13.73 -3.71 -4.19
CA VAL A 311 -13.72 -5.16 -4.04
C VAL A 311 -14.00 -5.58 -2.60
N SER A 312 -13.61 -4.76 -1.62
CA SER A 312 -13.95 -5.03 -0.22
C SER A 312 -15.45 -4.87 0.06
N SER A 313 -16.18 -4.01 -0.67
CA SER A 313 -17.60 -3.77 -0.32
C SER A 313 -18.53 -4.97 -0.55
N ARG A 314 -18.26 -5.80 -1.58
CA ARG A 314 -19.03 -7.03 -1.86
C ARG A 314 -18.46 -8.27 -1.16
N HIS A 315 -17.14 -8.31 -0.93
CA HIS A 315 -16.44 -9.48 -0.34
C HIS A 315 -16.04 -9.34 1.13
N THR A 316 -16.31 -8.23 1.81
CA THR A 316 -16.01 -8.05 3.26
C THR A 316 -16.58 -9.16 4.16
N ASN A 317 -17.68 -9.80 3.75
CA ASN A 317 -18.24 -10.96 4.46
C ASN A 317 -17.49 -12.27 4.20
N GLU A 318 -16.71 -12.37 3.12
CA GLU A 318 -15.85 -13.53 2.77
C GLU A 318 -14.38 -13.33 3.20
N GLU A 319 -13.92 -12.09 3.41
CA GLU A 319 -12.53 -11.76 3.68
C GLU A 319 -11.98 -12.30 5.02
N LYS A 320 -12.84 -12.66 5.99
CA LYS A 320 -12.40 -13.24 7.26
C LYS A 320 -12.64 -14.75 7.32
N GLY A 321 -11.57 -15.52 7.11
CA GLY A 321 -11.54 -16.95 7.43
C GLY A 321 -12.11 -17.88 6.36
N PHE A 322 -12.12 -17.47 5.08
CA PHE A 322 -12.61 -18.35 4.01
C PHE A 322 -11.75 -19.60 3.81
N ILE A 323 -10.49 -19.63 4.27
CA ILE A 323 -9.62 -20.81 4.15
C ILE A 323 -9.42 -21.46 5.53
N VAL A 324 -9.76 -22.75 5.61
CA VAL A 324 -9.45 -23.61 6.75
C VAL A 324 -8.40 -24.62 6.32
N LEU A 325 -7.27 -24.65 7.04
CA LEU A 325 -6.20 -25.62 6.86
C LEU A 325 -6.17 -26.59 8.05
N GLU A 326 -6.30 -27.89 7.78
CA GLU A 326 -6.15 -28.96 8.78
C GLU A 326 -4.69 -29.43 8.90
N THR A 327 -4.37 -30.12 10.00
CA THR A 327 -3.03 -30.70 10.27
C THR A 327 -2.63 -31.82 9.31
N ASN A 328 -3.59 -32.38 8.57
CA ASN A 328 -3.37 -33.41 7.55
C ASN A 328 -3.13 -32.84 6.14
N TYR A 329 -2.81 -31.54 6.04
CA TYR A 329 -2.59 -30.81 4.80
C TYR A 329 -3.84 -30.70 3.89
N LYS A 330 -5.04 -30.90 4.44
CA LYS A 330 -6.30 -30.58 3.73
C LYS A 330 -6.60 -29.10 3.82
N ILE A 331 -6.94 -28.53 2.69
CA ILE A 331 -7.45 -27.16 2.58
C ILE A 331 -8.94 -27.24 2.26
N TYR A 332 -9.70 -26.42 2.97
CA TYR A 332 -11.08 -26.13 2.67
C TYR A 332 -11.23 -24.63 2.45
N ALA A 333 -11.67 -24.24 1.26
CA ALA A 333 -11.86 -22.85 0.90
C ALA A 333 -13.35 -22.59 0.66
N TYR A 334 -13.96 -21.73 1.47
CA TYR A 334 -15.33 -21.25 1.38
C TYR A 334 -15.39 -20.01 0.50
N THR A 335 -15.19 -20.21 -0.80
CA THR A 335 -15.24 -19.13 -1.78
C THR A 335 -15.92 -19.60 -3.05
N SER A 336 -16.76 -18.74 -3.60
CA SER A 336 -17.31 -18.89 -4.96
C SER A 336 -16.46 -18.17 -6.00
N ASN A 337 -15.52 -17.30 -5.57
CA ASN A 337 -14.71 -16.48 -6.47
C ASN A 337 -13.75 -17.37 -7.30
N PRO A 338 -13.89 -17.44 -8.64
CA PRO A 338 -13.03 -18.25 -9.49
C PRO A 338 -11.55 -17.89 -9.39
N LEU A 339 -11.21 -16.63 -9.18
CA LEU A 339 -9.83 -16.16 -9.05
C LEU A 339 -9.17 -16.74 -7.81
N GLN A 340 -9.80 -16.63 -6.64
CA GLN A 340 -9.26 -17.17 -5.40
C GLN A 340 -9.04 -18.68 -5.50
N ILE A 341 -9.96 -19.39 -6.16
CA ILE A 341 -9.83 -20.82 -6.45
C ILE A 341 -8.62 -21.08 -7.36
N ALA A 342 -8.44 -20.27 -8.41
CA ALA A 342 -7.32 -20.41 -9.33
C ALA A 342 -5.97 -20.14 -8.63
N VAL A 343 -5.90 -19.14 -7.75
CA VAL A 343 -4.72 -18.84 -6.92
C VAL A 343 -4.40 -20.02 -6.00
N LEU A 344 -5.39 -20.64 -5.36
CA LEU A 344 -5.21 -21.85 -4.55
C LEU A 344 -4.68 -23.02 -5.40
N GLY A 345 -5.15 -23.14 -6.65
CA GLY A 345 -4.69 -24.17 -7.59
C GLY A 345 -3.21 -24.07 -7.97
N LEU A 346 -2.56 -22.92 -7.75
CA LEU A 346 -1.14 -22.74 -8.06
C LEU A 346 -0.22 -23.52 -7.10
N PHE A 347 -0.61 -23.68 -5.83
CA PHE A 347 0.22 -24.32 -4.79
C PHE A 347 -0.46 -25.51 -4.10
N ALA A 348 -1.77 -25.71 -4.27
CA ALA A 348 -2.52 -26.83 -3.75
C ALA A 348 -3.13 -27.68 -4.87
N HIS A 349 -3.23 -28.99 -4.63
CA HIS A 349 -3.97 -29.89 -5.51
C HIS A 349 -5.45 -29.88 -5.14
N LEU A 350 -6.27 -29.14 -5.89
CA LEU A 350 -7.72 -29.10 -5.72
C LEU A 350 -8.34 -30.45 -6.11
N LYS A 351 -9.21 -31.00 -5.27
CA LYS A 351 -9.88 -32.30 -5.48
C LYS A 351 -11.31 -32.14 -5.98
N THR A 352 -12.12 -31.36 -5.25
CA THR A 352 -13.55 -31.18 -5.55
C THR A 352 -13.94 -29.72 -5.43
N ARG A 353 -14.73 -29.24 -6.39
CA ARG A 353 -15.33 -27.91 -6.39
C ARG A 353 -16.84 -28.03 -6.24
N PHE A 354 -17.39 -27.39 -5.23
CA PHE A 354 -18.81 -27.14 -5.03
C PHE A 354 -19.11 -25.66 -5.29
N ALA A 355 -20.38 -25.24 -5.17
CA ALA A 355 -20.81 -23.89 -5.52
C ALA A 355 -20.13 -22.77 -4.69
N ASN A 356 -19.89 -23.03 -3.39
CA ASN A 356 -19.30 -22.07 -2.44
C ASN A 356 -18.20 -22.72 -1.58
N PHE A 357 -17.68 -23.87 -2.01
CA PHE A 357 -16.76 -24.67 -1.21
C PHE A 357 -15.81 -25.47 -2.11
N VAL A 358 -14.52 -25.38 -1.84
CA VAL A 358 -13.49 -26.10 -2.57
C VAL A 358 -12.64 -26.88 -1.58
N THR A 359 -12.41 -28.15 -1.90
CA THR A 359 -11.50 -29.00 -1.12
C THR A 359 -10.22 -29.26 -1.90
N GLY A 360 -9.09 -29.22 -1.20
CA GLY A 360 -7.78 -29.47 -1.77
C GLY A 360 -6.84 -30.14 -0.79
N HIS A 361 -5.70 -30.59 -1.30
CA HIS A 361 -4.58 -31.07 -0.50
C HIS A 361 -3.29 -30.36 -0.90
N ILE A 362 -2.52 -29.95 0.09
CA ILE A 362 -1.13 -29.55 -0.11
C ILE A 362 -0.30 -30.84 -0.17
N THR A 363 0.29 -31.13 -1.33
CA THR A 363 1.16 -32.29 -1.52
C THR A 363 2.57 -31.81 -1.80
N ARG A 364 3.57 -32.66 -1.57
CA ARG A 364 4.96 -32.34 -1.93
C ARG A 364 5.09 -31.92 -3.41
N GLU A 365 4.32 -32.56 -4.29
CA GLU A 365 4.31 -32.24 -5.72
C GLU A 365 3.65 -30.90 -6.03
N SER A 366 2.56 -30.55 -5.34
CA SER A 366 1.91 -29.24 -5.52
C SER A 366 2.80 -28.11 -5.01
N VAL A 367 3.52 -28.30 -3.90
CA VAL A 367 4.51 -27.33 -3.40
C VAL A 367 5.70 -27.22 -4.35
N ARG A 368 6.20 -28.35 -4.90
CA ARG A 368 7.29 -28.33 -5.89
C ARG A 368 6.88 -27.57 -7.15
N ARG A 369 5.62 -27.75 -7.61
CA ARG A 369 5.04 -27.00 -8.72
C ARG A 369 4.91 -25.51 -8.40
N GLY A 370 4.42 -25.18 -7.21
CA GLY A 370 4.34 -23.79 -6.75
C GLY A 370 5.71 -23.13 -6.74
N LEU A 371 6.72 -23.80 -6.18
CA LEU A 371 8.10 -23.30 -6.12
C LEU A 371 8.70 -23.14 -7.53
N ALA A 372 8.43 -24.07 -8.45
CA ALA A 372 8.85 -23.94 -9.85
C ALA A 372 8.18 -22.76 -10.57
N ASN A 373 6.98 -22.36 -10.15
CA ASN A 373 6.29 -21.15 -10.59
C ASN A 373 6.75 -19.88 -9.84
N GLY A 374 7.84 -19.95 -9.08
CA GLY A 374 8.38 -18.82 -8.33
C GLY A 374 7.67 -18.54 -7.00
N ILE A 375 6.70 -19.36 -6.58
CA ILE A 375 6.05 -19.21 -5.27
C ILE A 375 7.06 -19.60 -4.20
N THR A 376 7.73 -18.57 -3.69
CA THR A 376 8.67 -18.68 -2.59
C THR A 376 7.92 -18.38 -1.31
N ALA A 377 8.15 -19.17 -0.26
CA ALA A 377 7.72 -18.84 1.08
C ALA A 377 8.61 -17.70 1.63
N ASN A 378 8.60 -16.54 0.98
CA ASN A 378 9.37 -15.37 1.41
C ASN A 378 8.77 -14.72 2.66
N GLN A 379 7.58 -15.14 3.08
CA GLN A 379 7.15 -15.05 4.47
C GLN A 379 7.75 -16.25 5.24
N ALA A 380 9.07 -16.33 5.31
CA ALA A 380 9.74 -17.35 6.11
C ALA A 380 9.46 -17.06 7.59
N SER A 381 8.30 -17.50 8.06
CA SER A 381 7.97 -17.45 9.48
C SER A 381 8.78 -18.54 10.17
N TYR A 382 9.45 -18.15 11.24
CA TYR A 382 10.24 -19.09 12.03
C TYR A 382 9.39 -19.57 13.19
N LEU A 383 9.23 -20.89 13.28
CA LEU A 383 8.64 -21.54 14.42
C LEU A 383 9.74 -21.77 15.46
N TYR A 384 9.56 -21.22 16.66
CA TYR A 384 10.28 -21.68 17.83
C TYR A 384 9.40 -22.66 18.59
N ASP A 385 9.95 -23.85 18.80
CA ASP A 385 9.41 -24.93 19.62
C ASP A 385 10.44 -25.39 20.66
N ASP A 386 10.10 -26.45 21.41
CA ASP A 386 10.97 -27.10 22.39
C ASP A 386 11.53 -26.19 23.51
N PHE A 387 10.71 -25.24 24.00
CA PHE A 387 11.05 -24.47 25.19
C PHE A 387 11.13 -25.37 26.44
N SER A 388 12.29 -25.36 27.09
CA SER A 388 12.58 -26.09 28.33
C SER A 388 11.68 -25.65 29.48
N SER A 389 11.51 -24.32 29.66
CA SER A 389 10.71 -23.71 30.72
C SER A 389 9.57 -22.85 30.17
N GLY A 390 8.44 -22.80 30.89
CA GLY A 390 7.34 -21.87 30.58
C GLY A 390 7.77 -20.40 30.70
N HIS A 391 8.71 -20.11 31.61
CA HIS A 391 9.25 -18.76 31.78
C HIS A 391 10.06 -18.29 30.55
N ASP A 392 10.83 -19.17 29.93
CA ASP A 392 11.59 -18.83 28.73
C ASP A 392 10.68 -18.62 27.51
N TYR A 393 9.59 -19.38 27.44
CA TYR A 393 8.53 -19.16 26.45
C TYR A 393 7.92 -17.75 26.58
N ASP A 394 7.48 -17.37 27.78
CA ASP A 394 6.83 -16.07 28.01
C ASP A 394 7.77 -14.90 27.68
N LEU A 395 9.07 -15.03 27.97
CA LEU A 395 10.06 -14.01 27.67
C LEU A 395 10.31 -13.84 26.17
N VAL A 396 10.44 -14.94 25.43
CA VAL A 396 10.63 -14.87 23.98
C VAL A 396 9.38 -14.31 23.30
N VAL A 397 8.18 -14.65 23.79
CA VAL A 397 6.92 -14.08 23.31
C VAL A 397 6.84 -12.57 23.59
N ASN A 398 7.19 -12.14 24.81
CA ASN A 398 7.18 -10.71 25.16
C ASN A 398 8.19 -9.91 24.33
N TYR A 399 9.41 -10.44 24.17
CA TYR A 399 10.44 -9.81 23.33
C TYR A 399 10.03 -9.75 21.86
N ALA A 400 9.42 -10.82 21.33
CA ALA A 400 8.86 -10.82 19.97
C ALA A 400 7.71 -9.81 19.81
N ARG A 401 6.89 -9.60 20.85
CA ARG A 401 5.80 -8.62 20.86
C ARG A 401 6.32 -7.19 20.86
N GLU A 402 7.36 -6.90 21.65
CA GLU A 402 8.01 -5.58 21.68
C GLU A 402 8.68 -5.24 20.34
N LEU A 403 9.28 -6.25 19.68
CA LEU A 403 9.86 -6.10 18.35
C LEU A 403 8.84 -5.95 17.22
N GLY A 404 7.54 -6.18 17.48
CA GLY A 404 6.51 -6.26 16.45
C GLY A 404 6.70 -7.44 15.48
N ALA A 405 7.47 -8.45 15.89
CA ALA A 405 7.83 -9.61 15.07
C ALA A 405 6.96 -10.85 15.35
N LEU A 406 6.03 -10.77 16.30
CA LEU A 406 5.17 -11.87 16.71
C LEU A 406 4.03 -12.08 15.69
N LEU A 407 3.95 -13.28 15.10
CA LEU A 407 2.87 -13.64 14.17
C LEU A 407 1.76 -14.45 14.86
N LEU A 408 2.13 -15.45 15.66
CA LEU A 408 1.18 -16.34 16.33
C LEU A 408 1.80 -16.89 17.62
N GLU A 409 1.03 -16.90 18.70
CA GLU A 409 1.38 -17.55 19.97
C GLU A 409 0.45 -18.75 20.23
N LEU A 410 1.02 -19.87 20.66
CA LEU A 410 0.30 -21.07 21.08
C LEU A 410 0.72 -21.47 22.50
N PRO A 411 0.10 -20.88 23.55
CA PRO A 411 0.54 -21.07 24.93
C PRO A 411 0.48 -22.53 25.39
N LYS A 412 -0.58 -23.25 25.01
CA LYS A 412 -0.78 -24.67 25.39
C LYS A 412 0.28 -25.60 24.80
N ALA A 413 0.82 -25.27 23.63
CA ALA A 413 1.83 -26.06 22.94
C ALA A 413 3.25 -25.53 23.19
N ARG A 414 3.41 -24.39 23.87
CA ARG A 414 4.67 -23.62 23.99
C ARG A 414 5.33 -23.43 22.63
N LYS A 415 4.56 -22.92 21.67
CA LYS A 415 5.03 -22.66 20.31
C LYS A 415 4.81 -21.19 19.96
N VAL A 416 5.77 -20.59 19.26
CA VAL A 416 5.66 -19.20 18.80
C VAL A 416 6.15 -19.08 17.37
N PHE A 417 5.37 -18.39 16.53
CA PHE A 417 5.74 -18.03 15.17
C PHE A 417 6.16 -16.58 15.12
N VAL A 418 7.29 -16.32 14.44
CA VAL A 418 7.83 -14.97 14.27
C VAL A 418 8.08 -14.65 12.81
N THR A 419 8.13 -13.37 12.47
CA THR A 419 8.51 -12.90 11.13
C THR A 419 9.97 -13.22 10.79
N ALA A 420 10.29 -13.32 9.50
CA ALA A 420 11.65 -13.52 9.02
C ALA A 420 12.58 -12.38 9.47
N ASP A 421 12.07 -11.15 9.45
CA ASP A 421 12.82 -9.94 9.77
C ASP A 421 13.21 -9.86 11.27
N GLY A 422 12.33 -10.34 12.15
CA GLY A 422 12.59 -10.40 13.58
C GLY A 422 13.38 -11.63 14.04
N HIS A 423 13.47 -12.68 13.21
CA HIS A 423 14.12 -13.94 13.57
C HIS A 423 15.57 -13.78 14.05
N LEU A 424 16.36 -12.95 13.35
CA LEU A 424 17.78 -12.76 13.69
C LEU A 424 17.93 -12.14 15.09
N GLN A 425 17.11 -11.15 15.41
CA GLN A 425 17.15 -10.44 16.70
C GLN A 425 16.71 -11.36 17.84
N ILE A 426 15.63 -12.12 17.63
CA ILE A 426 15.12 -13.09 18.61
C ILE A 426 16.12 -14.22 18.83
N ARG A 427 16.78 -14.69 17.77
CA ARG A 427 17.84 -15.72 17.86
C ARG A 427 19.05 -15.23 18.65
N GLU A 428 19.48 -13.98 18.46
CA GLU A 428 20.56 -13.40 19.26
C GLU A 428 20.18 -13.24 20.73
N PHE A 429 18.95 -12.79 21.00
CA PHE A 429 18.42 -12.69 22.37
C PHE A 429 18.45 -14.03 23.09
N ILE A 430 17.96 -15.09 22.45
CA ILE A 430 17.98 -16.45 23.00
C ILE A 430 19.42 -16.91 23.26
N LYS A 431 20.35 -16.69 22.32
CA LYS A 431 21.76 -17.08 22.49
C LYS A 431 22.45 -16.39 23.66
N ARG A 432 22.23 -15.07 23.83
CA ARG A 432 22.81 -14.30 24.94
C ARG A 432 22.32 -14.83 26.29
N ARG A 433 21.03 -15.17 26.37
CA ARG A 433 20.42 -15.72 27.58
C ARG A 433 20.89 -17.14 27.90
N MET A 434 21.05 -18.00 26.89
CA MET A 434 21.65 -19.32 27.11
C MET A 434 23.09 -19.22 27.64
N ALA A 435 23.87 -18.26 27.13
CA ALA A 435 25.23 -18.02 27.63
C ALA A 435 25.23 -17.52 29.08
N GLN A 436 24.33 -16.60 29.44
CA GLN A 436 24.18 -16.11 30.81
C GLN A 436 23.71 -17.20 31.78
N ALA A 437 22.76 -18.04 31.38
CA ALA A 437 22.31 -19.16 32.19
C ALA A 437 23.43 -20.18 32.45
N GLN A 438 24.28 -20.44 31.45
CA GLN A 438 25.46 -21.30 31.62
C GLN A 438 26.51 -20.68 32.54
N GLU A 439 26.71 -19.37 32.51
CA GLU A 439 27.61 -18.66 33.43
C GLU A 439 27.06 -18.66 34.88
N GLU A 440 25.76 -18.46 35.06
CA GLU A 440 25.11 -18.53 36.38
C GLU A 440 25.13 -19.94 36.96
N GLU A 441 24.92 -20.97 36.15
CA GLU A 441 25.00 -22.38 36.58
C GLU A 441 26.45 -22.79 36.91
N ALA A 442 27.43 -22.30 36.14
CA ALA A 442 28.86 -22.50 36.45
C ALA A 442 29.28 -21.75 37.73
N ALA A 443 28.76 -20.55 37.97
CA ALA A 443 29.01 -19.79 39.19
C ALA A 443 28.35 -20.44 40.42
N ALA A 444 27.14 -20.97 40.28
CA ALA A 444 26.45 -21.73 41.33
C ALA A 444 27.20 -23.04 41.66
N ALA A 445 27.68 -23.76 40.66
CA ALA A 445 28.49 -24.96 40.86
C ALA A 445 29.84 -24.65 41.56
N ALA A 446 30.49 -23.53 41.21
CA ALA A 446 31.72 -23.10 41.85
C ALA A 446 31.52 -22.63 43.31
N GLY A 447 30.41 -21.94 43.60
CA GLY A 447 30.05 -21.55 44.97
C GLY A 447 29.76 -22.75 45.86
N THR A 448 29.09 -23.78 45.33
CA THR A 448 28.81 -25.02 46.06
C THR A 448 30.08 -25.85 46.34
N ALA A 449 31.07 -25.80 45.43
CA ALA A 449 32.37 -26.45 45.64
C ALA A 449 33.26 -25.74 46.67
N MET A 450 33.11 -24.42 46.84
CA MET A 450 33.83 -23.67 47.89
C MET A 450 33.30 -23.97 49.29
N ASP A 451 31.97 -24.05 49.47
CA ASP A 451 31.35 -24.38 50.76
C ASP A 451 31.66 -25.81 51.26
N VAL A 452 31.91 -26.75 50.35
CA VAL A 452 32.31 -28.13 50.71
C VAL A 452 33.79 -28.24 51.10
N SER A 453 34.64 -27.26 50.76
CA SER A 453 36.05 -27.23 51.21
C SER A 453 36.29 -26.41 52.48
N ALA A 454 35.26 -25.72 52.99
CA ALA A 454 35.28 -24.93 54.22
C ALA A 454 34.59 -25.61 55.41
N ALA A 455 34.05 -26.82 55.23
CA ALA A 455 33.53 -27.72 56.28
C ALA A 455 34.44 -28.94 56.41
#